data_AF-A0A354JSQ9-F1
#
_entry.id   AF-A0A354JSQ9-F1
#
_cell.length_a   1.000
_cell.length_b   1.000
_cell.length_c   1.000
_cell.angle_alpha   90.00
_cell.angle_beta   90.00
_cell.angle_gamma   90.00
#
_symmetry.space_group_name_H-M   'P 1'
#
loop_
_entity.id
_entity.type
_entity.pdbx_description
1 polymer ?
#
loop_
_entity_poly.entity_id
_entity_poly.type
_entity_poly.pdbx_seq_one_letter_code
_entity_poly.pdbx_strand_id
1 'polypeptide(L)'
;MKRSKFNLAWMLLLAIFTFASCEDDEEKAPTIPVEDGIYVFGGGTALTTYDIKGLMRATKNEVDQSDRPGLYELYIAVEAGTEGFNLGKVVGGKATVYGPGADFAEVLEADKISDEPRLWFSRGSLEATETKFTVPEDGLYHVVYDETLNKVVVAKAEWGIIGGATVAGWGGSTALPLEGTFSKTAMTFKATEVILTVGDFKFRYSNGWKIVLDGELVRVNTNFGGAVNALVPGGGNIANTENGIYTVKVMWTIENGITAEVTKTGDYTPPAYPDAMYVTGGATAYGWATPGDSANAIMHKCAGGVPTEGLFWKICHLEANLGFKLAAAGWGEPNMGHAQVTEFDPNGVEVTADNDGNMQVAQSGMYMIVLDLRNDAKKVSIQEAAVYGIGDAFGGWDAGVAANKFTVNNTDKTLVSPALTADGNIRMYAAHSWIPDWWNAEFNVYNGLIEYRNEGGDQAAVPGTAGQVITLHFDSNTGSIAK
;
A
#
# COMPACT_ATOMS: atom_id res chain seq x y z
N MET A 1 -22.17 -90.25 -45.41
CA MET A 1 -21.63 -89.01 -44.82
C MET A 1 -22.19 -88.86 -43.41
N LYS A 2 -21.28 -88.55 -42.47
CA LYS A 2 -21.36 -88.46 -40.98
C LYS A 2 -22.79 -88.44 -40.38
N ARG A 3 -23.28 -89.54 -39.79
CA ARG A 3 -23.20 -89.92 -38.35
C ARG A 3 -23.79 -88.83 -37.43
N SER A 4 -25.02 -89.00 -36.90
CA SER A 4 -25.36 -89.75 -35.66
C SER A 4 -25.02 -88.93 -34.41
N LYS A 5 -25.81 -88.77 -33.35
CA LYS A 5 -27.13 -89.25 -32.88
C LYS A 5 -27.38 -88.52 -31.53
N PHE A 6 -28.65 -88.51 -31.11
CA PHE A 6 -29.13 -88.61 -29.71
C PHE A 6 -29.04 -87.41 -28.74
N ASN A 7 -30.24 -86.88 -28.44
CA ASN A 7 -30.95 -86.88 -27.15
C ASN A 7 -30.14 -86.79 -25.85
N LEU A 8 -30.59 -85.88 -24.96
CA LEU A 8 -31.25 -86.18 -23.67
C LEU A 8 -30.89 -85.14 -22.57
N ALA A 9 -31.93 -84.40 -22.18
CA ALA A 9 -32.25 -83.78 -20.88
C ALA A 9 -31.34 -84.07 -19.67
N TRP A 10 -31.06 -83.04 -18.85
CA TRP A 10 -30.91 -83.17 -17.38
C TRP A 10 -31.35 -81.87 -16.67
N MET A 11 -32.32 -82.00 -15.75
CA MET A 11 -32.56 -81.08 -14.63
C MET A 11 -31.42 -81.20 -13.61
N LEU A 12 -31.10 -80.13 -12.88
CA LEU A 12 -31.01 -80.16 -11.41
C LEU A 12 -30.81 -78.74 -10.83
N LEU A 13 -31.65 -78.38 -9.85
CA LEU A 13 -31.34 -77.40 -8.80
C LEU A 13 -30.20 -77.93 -7.92
N LEU A 14 -29.30 -77.06 -7.44
CA LEU A 14 -28.75 -77.19 -6.08
C LEU A 14 -28.18 -75.86 -5.55
N ALA A 15 -28.22 -75.75 -4.23
CA ALA A 15 -28.14 -74.58 -3.39
C ALA A 15 -26.72 -74.18 -2.93
N ILE A 16 -26.58 -72.89 -2.59
CA ILE A 16 -25.80 -72.23 -1.52
C ILE A 16 -24.30 -72.59 -1.36
N PHE A 17 -23.46 -71.56 -1.46
CA PHE A 17 -22.32 -71.37 -0.53
C PHE A 17 -22.30 -69.91 -0.06
N THR A 18 -22.72 -69.70 1.19
CA THR A 18 -22.38 -68.51 1.98
C THR A 18 -20.97 -68.69 2.51
N PHE A 19 -20.03 -67.86 2.06
CA PHE A 19 -18.75 -67.67 2.73
C PHE A 19 -18.92 -66.55 3.75
N ALA A 20 -18.89 -66.90 5.03
CA ALA A 20 -18.47 -65.98 6.09
C ALA A 20 -16.94 -66.00 6.09
N SER A 21 -16.32 -64.84 5.87
CA SER A 21 -14.88 -64.66 5.98
C SER A 21 -14.59 -63.22 6.40
N CYS A 22 -14.04 -63.09 7.61
CA CYS A 22 -13.39 -61.94 8.25
C CYS A 22 -14.01 -60.55 8.10
N GLU A 23 -14.55 -60.04 9.21
CA GLU A 23 -14.55 -58.61 9.51
C GLU A 23 -13.08 -58.15 9.60
N ASP A 24 -12.53 -57.66 8.49
CA ASP A 24 -11.42 -56.73 8.56
C ASP A 24 -12.04 -55.33 8.74
N ASP A 25 -11.62 -54.64 9.80
CA ASP A 25 -11.95 -53.24 10.06
C ASP A 25 -11.55 -52.40 8.84
N GLU A 26 -12.50 -52.20 7.91
CA GLU A 26 -12.35 -51.17 6.88
C GLU A 26 -12.31 -49.82 7.60
N GLU A 27 -11.12 -49.23 7.70
CA GLU A 27 -10.98 -47.78 7.82
C GLU A 27 -11.91 -47.17 6.78
N LYS A 28 -13.04 -46.61 7.22
CA LYS A 28 -14.00 -45.97 6.33
C LYS A 28 -13.24 -44.96 5.49
N ALA A 29 -13.17 -45.23 4.18
CA ALA A 29 -12.62 -44.28 3.23
C ALA A 29 -13.21 -42.89 3.51
N PRO A 30 -12.39 -41.83 3.49
CA PRO A 30 -12.85 -40.49 3.81
C PRO A 30 -14.10 -40.16 2.97
N THR A 31 -15.13 -39.66 3.63
CA THR A 31 -16.39 -39.35 2.95
C THR A 31 -16.16 -38.15 2.04
N ILE A 32 -16.11 -38.40 0.73
CA ILE A 32 -15.92 -37.34 -0.27
C ILE A 32 -17.23 -36.55 -0.39
N PRO A 33 -17.19 -35.20 -0.28
CA PRO A 33 -18.34 -34.35 -0.54
C PRO A 33 -18.89 -34.55 -1.95
N VAL A 34 -20.19 -34.33 -2.12
CA VAL A 34 -20.87 -34.51 -3.42
C VAL A 34 -20.58 -33.35 -4.38
N GLU A 35 -20.14 -32.19 -3.87
CA GLU A 35 -19.87 -31.01 -4.70
C GLU A 35 -18.50 -31.10 -5.40
N ASP A 36 -18.53 -30.98 -6.73
CA ASP A 36 -17.32 -30.85 -7.55
C ASP A 36 -16.63 -29.51 -7.29
N GLY A 37 -15.30 -29.52 -7.29
CA GLY A 37 -14.51 -28.32 -7.06
C GLY A 37 -13.15 -28.61 -6.43
N ILE A 38 -12.52 -27.58 -5.88
CA ILE A 38 -11.18 -27.65 -5.30
C ILE A 38 -11.27 -27.33 -3.83
N TYR A 39 -10.77 -28.24 -3.00
CA TYR A 39 -10.85 -28.19 -1.55
C TYR A 39 -9.48 -27.96 -0.94
N VAL A 40 -9.41 -27.18 0.12
CA VAL A 40 -8.24 -27.11 1.01
C VAL A 40 -8.51 -27.94 2.26
N PHE A 41 -7.62 -28.88 2.59
CA PHE A 41 -7.71 -29.73 3.77
C PHE A 41 -6.33 -30.23 4.22
N GLY A 42 -6.18 -30.55 5.50
CA GLY A 42 -4.97 -31.15 6.08
C GLY A 42 -4.81 -30.82 7.56
N GLY A 43 -3.86 -31.50 8.23
CA GLY A 43 -3.67 -31.44 9.68
C GLY A 43 -3.22 -30.07 10.21
N GLY A 44 -2.59 -29.26 9.37
CA GLY A 44 -2.26 -27.86 9.67
C GLY A 44 -3.51 -26.97 9.75
N THR A 45 -4.66 -27.41 9.23
CA THR A 45 -5.92 -26.65 9.23
C THR A 45 -6.94 -27.25 10.21
N ALA A 46 -8.09 -26.59 10.40
CA ALA A 46 -9.21 -27.21 11.12
C ALA A 46 -9.92 -28.31 10.30
N LEU A 47 -9.68 -28.37 9.00
CA LEU A 47 -10.32 -29.28 8.06
C LEU A 47 -9.37 -30.43 7.76
N THR A 48 -9.38 -31.47 8.58
CA THR A 48 -8.44 -32.61 8.42
C THR A 48 -8.79 -33.54 7.25
N THR A 49 -9.99 -33.40 6.70
CA THR A 49 -10.49 -34.13 5.52
C THR A 49 -11.35 -33.21 4.66
N TYR A 50 -11.89 -33.74 3.55
CA TYR A 50 -12.76 -32.98 2.67
C TYR A 50 -14.01 -32.49 3.40
N ASP A 51 -14.19 -31.17 3.41
CA ASP A 51 -15.32 -30.48 4.03
C ASP A 51 -15.75 -29.32 3.13
N ILE A 52 -17.05 -29.05 3.04
CA ILE A 52 -17.59 -27.95 2.22
C ILE A 52 -17.04 -26.57 2.60
N LYS A 53 -16.58 -26.41 3.84
CA LYS A 53 -15.91 -25.19 4.33
C LYS A 53 -14.52 -24.99 3.73
N GLY A 54 -13.92 -26.06 3.20
CA GLY A 54 -12.65 -26.04 2.49
C GLY A 54 -12.81 -25.81 0.99
N LEU A 55 -14.04 -25.78 0.46
CA LEU A 55 -14.29 -25.57 -0.96
C LEU A 55 -13.92 -24.14 -1.36
N MET A 56 -12.89 -24.01 -2.20
CA MET A 56 -12.44 -22.73 -2.75
C MET A 56 -13.54 -22.10 -3.61
N ARG A 57 -13.61 -20.77 -3.60
CA ARG A 57 -14.64 -19.99 -4.31
C ARG A 57 -14.03 -19.27 -5.50
N ALA A 58 -14.82 -19.11 -6.57
CA ALA A 58 -14.39 -18.31 -7.71
C ALA A 58 -14.11 -16.87 -7.26
N THR A 59 -13.09 -16.25 -7.81
CA THR A 59 -12.71 -14.86 -7.53
C THR A 59 -12.47 -14.07 -8.81
N LYS A 60 -12.27 -12.77 -8.64
CA LYS A 60 -12.07 -11.81 -9.72
C LYS A 60 -10.60 -11.73 -10.09
N ASN A 61 -10.35 -11.59 -11.38
CA ASN A 61 -9.07 -11.11 -11.85
C ASN A 61 -8.92 -9.64 -11.47
N GLU A 62 -7.88 -9.27 -10.76
CA GLU A 62 -7.67 -7.88 -10.31
C GLU A 62 -7.46 -6.91 -11.48
N VAL A 63 -6.94 -7.41 -12.61
CA VAL A 63 -6.61 -6.60 -13.79
C VAL A 63 -7.83 -5.87 -14.36
N ASP A 64 -8.98 -6.55 -14.42
CA ASP A 64 -10.22 -6.02 -14.99
C ASP A 64 -11.42 -6.06 -14.02
N GLN A 65 -11.19 -6.55 -12.79
CA GLN A 65 -12.20 -6.72 -11.74
C GLN A 65 -13.40 -7.59 -12.17
N SER A 66 -13.18 -8.51 -13.11
CA SER A 66 -14.18 -9.45 -13.61
C SER A 66 -13.91 -10.88 -13.16
N ASP A 67 -14.97 -11.70 -13.09
CA ASP A 67 -14.84 -13.11 -12.72
C ASP A 67 -14.01 -13.85 -13.77
N ARG A 68 -13.00 -14.60 -13.31
CA ARG A 68 -12.14 -15.39 -14.18
C ARG A 68 -12.43 -16.88 -13.99
N PRO A 69 -12.91 -17.58 -15.03
CA PRO A 69 -13.10 -19.03 -14.95
C PRO A 69 -11.79 -19.75 -14.59
N GLY A 70 -11.87 -20.64 -13.60
CA GLY A 70 -10.71 -21.41 -13.15
C GLY A 70 -9.81 -20.69 -12.15
N LEU A 71 -10.12 -19.45 -11.75
CA LEU A 71 -9.42 -18.75 -10.67
C LEU A 71 -10.23 -18.88 -9.37
N TYR A 72 -9.66 -19.56 -8.39
CA TYR A 72 -10.29 -19.85 -7.10
C TYR A 72 -9.46 -19.33 -5.94
N GLU A 73 -10.12 -18.95 -4.85
CA GLU A 73 -9.48 -18.52 -3.62
C GLU A 73 -10.15 -19.10 -2.36
N LEU A 74 -9.39 -19.14 -1.27
CA LEU A 74 -9.87 -19.39 0.08
C LEU A 74 -8.95 -18.72 1.10
N TYR A 75 -9.54 -18.10 2.12
CA TYR A 75 -8.82 -17.71 3.33
C TYR A 75 -8.94 -18.82 4.38
N ILE A 76 -7.82 -19.36 4.85
CA ILE A 76 -7.79 -20.47 5.80
C ILE A 76 -6.67 -20.31 6.82
N ALA A 77 -6.96 -20.69 8.07
CA ALA A 77 -5.97 -20.75 9.12
C ALA A 77 -5.08 -21.99 8.97
N VAL A 78 -3.77 -21.79 9.06
CA VAL A 78 -2.77 -22.87 8.97
C VAL A 78 -1.80 -22.73 10.14
N GLU A 79 -1.66 -23.81 10.90
CA GLU A 79 -0.61 -24.00 11.90
C GLU A 79 0.68 -24.39 11.20
N ALA A 80 1.79 -23.78 11.59
CA ALA A 80 3.11 -24.08 11.08
C ALA A 80 3.54 -25.52 11.42
N GLY A 81 4.52 -26.02 10.67
CA GLY A 81 5.07 -27.36 10.86
C GLY A 81 4.74 -28.31 9.71
N THR A 82 4.92 -29.61 9.96
CA THR A 82 4.89 -30.65 8.92
C THR A 82 3.50 -31.14 8.55
N GLU A 83 2.48 -30.83 9.37
CA GLU A 83 1.13 -31.33 9.14
C GLU A 83 0.41 -30.65 7.97
N GLY A 84 0.72 -29.38 7.71
CA GLY A 84 0.42 -28.66 6.47
C GLY A 84 -1.01 -28.83 5.92
N PHE A 85 -1.15 -28.63 4.61
CA PHE A 85 -2.39 -28.90 3.88
C PHE A 85 -2.14 -29.34 2.45
N ASN A 86 -3.18 -29.87 1.81
CA ASN A 86 -3.24 -30.23 0.40
C ASN A 86 -4.41 -29.52 -0.27
N LEU A 87 -4.37 -29.49 -1.61
CA LEU A 87 -5.53 -29.18 -2.43
C LEU A 87 -6.13 -30.51 -2.93
N GLY A 88 -7.45 -30.62 -2.95
CA GLY A 88 -8.14 -31.81 -3.47
C GLY A 88 -9.16 -31.42 -4.51
N LYS A 89 -9.00 -31.92 -5.74
CA LYS A 89 -9.97 -31.70 -6.82
C LYS A 89 -10.97 -32.85 -6.85
N VAL A 90 -12.25 -32.54 -6.61
CA VAL A 90 -13.36 -33.49 -6.69
C VAL A 90 -14.08 -33.31 -8.02
N VAL A 91 -14.24 -34.41 -8.76
CA VAL A 91 -15.02 -34.46 -10.01
C VAL A 91 -15.86 -35.75 -10.03
N GLY A 92 -17.18 -35.63 -10.09
CA GLY A 92 -18.11 -36.76 -10.10
C GLY A 92 -17.94 -37.69 -8.90
N GLY A 93 -17.66 -37.11 -7.71
CA GLY A 93 -17.45 -37.85 -6.47
C GLY A 93 -16.10 -38.58 -6.36
N LYS A 94 -15.15 -38.30 -7.26
CA LYS A 94 -13.78 -38.80 -7.19
C LYS A 94 -12.82 -37.67 -6.91
N ALA A 95 -11.92 -37.86 -5.95
CA ALA A 95 -10.94 -36.86 -5.55
C ALA A 95 -9.54 -37.18 -6.08
N THR A 96 -8.82 -36.15 -6.53
CA THR A 96 -7.37 -36.20 -6.79
C THR A 96 -6.68 -35.23 -5.84
N VAL A 97 -5.67 -35.71 -5.11
CA VAL A 97 -4.90 -34.90 -4.15
C VAL A 97 -3.73 -34.23 -4.85
N TYR A 98 -3.51 -32.97 -4.50
CA TYR A 98 -2.46 -32.12 -5.02
C TYR A 98 -1.65 -31.47 -3.91
N GLY A 99 -0.40 -31.20 -4.23
CA GLY A 99 0.58 -30.51 -3.40
C GLY A 99 1.43 -29.53 -4.19
N PRO A 100 2.44 -28.92 -3.55
CA PRO A 100 3.35 -27.99 -4.21
C PRO A 100 4.15 -28.70 -5.30
N GLY A 101 4.22 -28.09 -6.47
CA GLY A 101 5.14 -28.50 -7.52
C GLY A 101 6.59 -28.10 -7.21
N ALA A 102 7.53 -28.59 -8.01
CA ALA A 102 8.96 -28.40 -7.76
C ALA A 102 9.42 -26.92 -7.79
N ASP A 103 8.65 -26.04 -8.44
CA ASP A 103 8.88 -24.60 -8.54
C ASP A 103 8.13 -23.78 -7.49
N PHE A 104 7.36 -24.42 -6.59
CA PHE A 104 6.67 -23.72 -5.50
C PHE A 104 7.68 -23.26 -4.46
N ALA A 105 7.92 -21.95 -4.43
CA ALA A 105 8.93 -21.33 -3.58
C ALA A 105 8.45 -19.98 -3.03
N GLU A 106 9.10 -19.54 -1.96
CA GLU A 106 8.92 -18.20 -1.40
C GLU A 106 9.31 -17.14 -2.43
N VAL A 107 8.50 -16.09 -2.52
CA VAL A 107 8.86 -14.90 -3.31
C VAL A 107 9.64 -13.94 -2.43
N LEU A 108 10.94 -13.83 -2.71
CA LEU A 108 11.86 -12.99 -1.96
C LEU A 108 11.61 -11.51 -2.23
N GLU A 109 11.96 -10.64 -1.29
CA GLU A 109 11.68 -9.20 -1.38
C GLU A 109 12.17 -8.54 -2.68
N ALA A 110 13.33 -8.97 -3.19
CA ALA A 110 13.90 -8.48 -4.44
C ALA A 110 13.05 -8.81 -5.68
N ASP A 111 12.22 -9.84 -5.61
CA ASP A 111 11.38 -10.33 -6.71
C ASP A 111 9.93 -9.84 -6.60
N LYS A 112 9.56 -9.18 -5.51
CA LYS A 112 8.22 -8.64 -5.31
C LYS A 112 8.09 -7.29 -6.02
N ILE A 113 7.01 -7.12 -6.77
CA ILE A 113 6.64 -5.78 -7.27
C ILE A 113 6.03 -4.95 -6.13
N SER A 114 6.06 -3.62 -6.20
CA SER A 114 5.60 -2.73 -5.10
C SER A 114 4.21 -3.07 -4.53
N ASP A 115 3.28 -3.49 -5.37
CA ASP A 115 1.89 -3.77 -4.99
C ASP A 115 1.66 -5.16 -4.34
N GLU A 116 2.67 -6.04 -4.27
CA GLU A 116 2.53 -7.37 -3.67
C GLU A 116 2.59 -7.35 -2.13
N PRO A 117 2.03 -8.37 -1.44
CA PRO A 117 2.20 -8.53 0.01
C PRO A 117 3.66 -8.45 0.45
N ARG A 118 3.93 -7.60 1.45
CA ARG A 118 5.27 -7.44 2.04
C ARG A 118 5.65 -8.56 3.00
N LEU A 119 4.68 -9.25 3.59
CA LEU A 119 4.94 -10.46 4.38
C LEU A 119 5.20 -11.68 3.49
N TRP A 120 5.45 -12.82 4.12
CA TRP A 120 5.74 -14.07 3.46
C TRP A 120 4.60 -14.49 2.51
N PHE A 121 4.98 -14.88 1.30
CA PHE A 121 4.14 -15.67 0.41
C PHE A 121 4.98 -16.54 -0.52
N SER A 122 4.41 -17.66 -0.93
CA SER A 122 4.99 -18.56 -1.92
C SER A 122 4.08 -18.69 -3.11
N ARG A 123 4.67 -18.95 -4.28
CA ARG A 123 3.95 -19.27 -5.51
C ARG A 123 4.70 -20.29 -6.34
N GLY A 124 3.98 -21.01 -7.18
CA GLY A 124 4.53 -21.96 -8.14
C GLY A 124 3.43 -22.85 -8.71
N SER A 125 3.81 -23.99 -9.26
CA SER A 125 2.86 -24.93 -9.84
C SER A 125 2.22 -25.86 -8.82
N LEU A 126 1.12 -26.48 -9.24
CA LEU A 126 0.41 -27.52 -8.52
C LEU A 126 0.72 -28.88 -9.16
N GLU A 127 1.03 -29.91 -8.35
CA GLU A 127 1.32 -31.27 -8.81
C GLU A 127 0.45 -32.30 -8.09
N ALA A 128 0.12 -33.41 -8.77
CA ALA A 128 -0.62 -34.52 -8.16
C ALA A 128 0.31 -35.31 -7.23
N THR A 129 0.25 -35.00 -5.94
CA THR A 129 1.12 -35.55 -4.91
C THR A 129 0.47 -35.42 -3.53
N GLU A 130 0.90 -36.26 -2.59
CA GLU A 130 0.55 -36.18 -1.17
C GLU A 130 1.47 -35.23 -0.39
N THR A 131 2.51 -34.67 -1.03
CA THR A 131 3.35 -33.63 -0.41
C THR A 131 2.49 -32.47 0.03
N LYS A 132 2.62 -32.06 1.29
CA LYS A 132 1.81 -30.98 1.87
C LYS A 132 2.44 -29.62 1.57
N PHE A 133 1.59 -28.62 1.32
CA PHE A 133 1.96 -27.23 1.52
C PHE A 133 2.23 -26.99 3.00
N THR A 134 3.33 -26.31 3.31
CA THR A 134 3.68 -25.89 4.66
C THR A 134 3.84 -24.37 4.68
N VAL A 135 3.69 -23.80 5.88
CA VAL A 135 3.84 -22.37 6.13
C VAL A 135 4.85 -22.16 7.25
N PRO A 136 5.58 -21.02 7.25
CA PRO A 136 6.64 -20.79 8.23
C PRO A 136 6.11 -20.44 9.62
N GLU A 137 4.89 -19.89 9.71
CA GLU A 137 4.31 -19.38 10.96
C GLU A 137 2.82 -19.69 11.05
N ASP A 138 2.29 -19.80 12.26
CA ASP A 138 0.85 -19.88 12.49
C ASP A 138 0.19 -18.61 11.97
N GLY A 139 -0.92 -18.75 11.25
CA GLY A 139 -1.64 -17.57 10.77
C GLY A 139 -2.80 -17.84 9.84
N LEU A 140 -3.40 -16.73 9.40
CA LEU A 140 -4.38 -16.74 8.31
C LEU A 140 -3.64 -16.65 6.98
N TYR A 141 -3.99 -17.52 6.04
CA TYR A 141 -3.39 -17.55 4.71
C TYR A 141 -4.45 -17.40 3.63
N HIS A 142 -4.13 -16.60 2.63
CA HIS A 142 -4.87 -16.53 1.38
C HIS A 142 -4.28 -17.57 0.41
N VAL A 143 -5.05 -18.60 0.11
CA VAL A 143 -4.71 -19.66 -0.84
C VAL A 143 -5.45 -19.39 -2.14
N VAL A 144 -4.71 -19.28 -3.23
CA VAL A 144 -5.26 -18.97 -4.57
C VAL A 144 -4.75 -19.98 -5.56
N TYR A 145 -5.60 -20.41 -6.48
CA TYR A 145 -5.23 -21.32 -7.54
C TYR A 145 -5.90 -20.93 -8.87
N ASP A 146 -5.09 -20.80 -9.92
CA ASP A 146 -5.56 -20.64 -11.30
C ASP A 146 -5.32 -21.95 -12.08
N GLU A 147 -6.42 -22.58 -12.51
CA GLU A 147 -6.40 -23.84 -13.26
C GLU A 147 -5.78 -23.71 -14.65
N THR A 148 -5.95 -22.57 -15.32
CA THR A 148 -5.46 -22.38 -16.68
C THR A 148 -3.94 -22.22 -16.69
N LEU A 149 -3.42 -21.51 -15.71
CA LEU A 149 -1.99 -21.29 -15.52
C LEU A 149 -1.30 -22.45 -14.79
N ASN A 150 -2.07 -23.31 -14.13
CA ASN A 150 -1.59 -24.27 -13.14
C ASN A 150 -0.70 -23.59 -12.09
N LYS A 151 -1.15 -22.48 -11.52
CA LYS A 151 -0.40 -21.70 -10.53
C LYS A 151 -1.15 -21.59 -9.22
N VAL A 152 -0.47 -21.90 -8.13
CA VAL A 152 -0.94 -21.76 -6.76
C VAL A 152 -0.13 -20.70 -6.03
N VAL A 153 -0.79 -19.95 -5.16
CA VAL A 153 -0.21 -18.96 -4.27
C VAL A 153 -0.69 -19.24 -2.84
N VAL A 154 0.21 -19.12 -1.87
CA VAL A 154 -0.11 -19.15 -0.44
C VAL A 154 0.52 -17.92 0.20
N ALA A 155 -0.29 -16.98 0.67
CA ALA A 155 0.17 -15.69 1.20
C ALA A 155 -0.33 -15.44 2.62
N LYS A 156 0.57 -15.03 3.53
CA LYS A 156 0.18 -14.66 4.90
C LYS A 156 -0.66 -13.38 4.87
N ALA A 157 -1.80 -13.41 5.58
CA ALA A 157 -2.74 -12.30 5.67
C ALA A 157 -2.71 -11.67 7.07
N GLU A 158 -1.99 -10.54 7.20
CA GLU A 158 -2.07 -9.67 8.37
C GLU A 158 -2.73 -8.33 7.99
N TRP A 159 -3.80 -7.96 8.67
CA TRP A 159 -4.68 -6.89 8.19
C TRP A 159 -4.22 -5.48 8.56
N GLY A 160 -4.55 -4.52 7.71
CA GLY A 160 -4.43 -3.10 7.97
C GLY A 160 -5.57 -2.30 7.37
N ILE A 161 -5.84 -1.12 7.93
CA ILE A 161 -6.73 -0.10 7.38
C ILE A 161 -5.90 1.01 6.72
N ILE A 162 -6.31 1.49 5.55
CA ILE A 162 -5.58 2.47 4.76
C ILE A 162 -6.55 3.40 4.02
N GLY A 163 -6.20 4.67 3.86
CA GLY A 163 -6.89 5.58 2.94
C GLY A 163 -6.86 7.02 3.42
N GLY A 164 -7.47 7.92 2.65
CA GLY A 164 -7.53 9.35 2.99
C GLY A 164 -8.11 9.66 4.37
N ALA A 165 -8.96 8.78 4.91
CA ALA A 165 -9.47 8.91 6.28
C ALA A 165 -8.45 8.54 7.37
N THR A 166 -7.39 7.78 7.05
CA THR A 166 -6.42 7.32 8.06
C THR A 166 -5.25 8.30 8.22
N VAL A 167 -4.57 8.25 9.37
CA VAL A 167 -3.42 9.12 9.68
C VAL A 167 -2.27 8.96 8.68
N ALA A 168 -2.11 7.82 8.03
CA ALA A 168 -1.06 7.58 7.03
C ALA A 168 -1.52 7.82 5.58
N GLY A 169 -2.77 8.23 5.37
CA GLY A 169 -3.35 8.39 4.05
C GLY A 169 -3.29 7.11 3.22
N TRP A 170 -3.05 7.25 1.92
CA TRP A 170 -2.77 6.13 1.01
C TRP A 170 -1.29 5.71 0.99
N GLY A 171 -0.44 6.32 1.82
CA GLY A 171 1.00 6.02 1.89
C GLY A 171 1.36 4.80 2.73
N GLY A 172 0.48 4.39 3.66
CA GLY A 172 0.74 3.25 4.54
C GLY A 172 -0.51 2.76 5.27
N SER A 173 -0.53 1.48 5.64
CA SER A 173 -1.62 0.93 6.44
C SER A 173 -1.39 1.19 7.93
N THR A 174 -2.45 1.54 8.66
CA THR A 174 -2.50 1.34 10.11
C THR A 174 -2.72 -0.16 10.38
N ALA A 175 -1.78 -0.80 11.07
CA ALA A 175 -1.84 -2.23 11.34
C ALA A 175 -3.00 -2.60 12.27
N LEU A 176 -3.65 -3.73 11.99
CA LEU A 176 -4.65 -4.36 12.85
C LEU A 176 -4.03 -5.66 13.39
N PRO A 177 -3.36 -5.63 14.56
CA PRO A 177 -2.74 -6.83 15.12
C PRO A 177 -3.80 -7.89 15.48
N LEU A 178 -3.38 -9.16 15.50
CA LEU A 178 -4.23 -10.26 15.99
C LEU A 178 -4.61 -10.03 17.45
N GLU A 179 -5.91 -10.08 17.75
CA GLU A 179 -6.46 -10.06 19.09
C GLU A 179 -6.47 -11.49 19.65
N GLY A 180 -5.76 -11.70 20.76
CA GLY A 180 -5.65 -13.01 21.40
C GLY A 180 -4.57 -13.89 20.77
N THR A 181 -4.88 -15.16 20.58
CA THR A 181 -3.95 -16.17 20.05
C THR A 181 -4.47 -16.77 18.74
N PHE A 182 -3.58 -17.40 17.97
CA PHE A 182 -3.95 -18.15 16.78
C PHE A 182 -5.08 -19.16 17.06
N SER A 183 -5.99 -19.28 16.10
CA SER A 183 -7.09 -20.25 16.14
C SER A 183 -7.40 -20.71 14.72
N LYS A 184 -7.56 -22.03 14.57
CA LYS A 184 -7.83 -22.67 13.27
C LYS A 184 -9.23 -22.42 12.73
N THR A 185 -10.14 -21.82 13.52
CA THR A 185 -11.56 -21.65 13.13
C THR A 185 -12.04 -20.20 13.13
N ALA A 186 -11.36 -19.31 13.85
CA ALA A 186 -11.71 -17.89 13.92
C ALA A 186 -10.52 -17.03 14.36
N MET A 187 -10.36 -15.84 13.78
CA MET A 187 -9.37 -14.84 14.16
C MET A 187 -9.96 -13.44 14.08
N THR A 188 -9.56 -12.56 14.99
CA THR A 188 -9.93 -11.14 15.00
C THR A 188 -8.66 -10.32 14.95
N PHE A 189 -8.57 -9.40 13.99
CA PHE A 189 -7.50 -8.42 13.85
C PHE A 189 -8.06 -7.06 14.24
N LYS A 190 -7.44 -6.36 15.19
CA LYS A 190 -8.06 -5.20 15.83
C LYS A 190 -7.07 -4.10 16.18
N ALA A 191 -7.50 -2.87 15.95
CA ALA A 191 -6.89 -1.68 16.54
C ALA A 191 -7.94 -0.83 17.26
N THR A 192 -7.56 -0.25 18.39
CA THR A 192 -8.32 0.76 19.14
C THR A 192 -7.64 2.10 19.00
N GLU A 193 -8.34 3.18 19.38
CA GLU A 193 -7.81 4.55 19.28
C GLU A 193 -7.37 4.93 17.86
N VAL A 194 -8.02 4.36 16.84
CA VAL A 194 -7.76 4.68 15.43
C VAL A 194 -8.43 6.00 15.11
N ILE A 195 -7.64 7.04 14.84
CA ILE A 195 -8.19 8.30 14.33
C ILE A 195 -8.59 8.11 12.88
N LEU A 196 -9.87 8.36 12.59
CA LEU A 196 -10.37 8.50 11.22
C LEU A 196 -10.96 9.89 11.01
N THR A 197 -10.56 10.54 9.92
CA THR A 197 -11.14 11.79 9.44
C THR A 197 -12.19 11.53 8.36
N VAL A 198 -12.96 12.56 7.98
CA VAL A 198 -13.83 12.48 6.80
C VAL A 198 -12.98 12.19 5.57
N GLY A 199 -13.29 11.11 4.88
CA GLY A 199 -12.51 10.63 3.75
C GLY A 199 -12.78 9.16 3.47
N ASP A 200 -11.97 8.60 2.58
CA ASP A 200 -12.13 7.21 2.13
C ASP A 200 -11.12 6.28 2.81
N PHE A 201 -11.49 5.01 3.00
CA PHE A 201 -10.58 3.96 3.42
C PHE A 201 -10.88 2.59 2.78
N LYS A 202 -9.93 1.68 2.89
CA LYS A 202 -10.02 0.25 2.52
C LYS A 202 -9.29 -0.60 3.55
N PHE A 203 -9.51 -1.90 3.48
CA PHE A 203 -8.68 -2.88 4.18
C PHE A 203 -7.74 -3.53 3.19
N ARG A 204 -6.50 -3.79 3.59
CA ARG A 204 -5.58 -4.61 2.81
C ARG A 204 -4.69 -5.41 3.73
N TYR A 205 -4.35 -6.63 3.33
CA TYR A 205 -3.47 -7.45 4.14
C TYR A 205 -2.01 -7.31 3.68
N SER A 206 -1.10 -7.40 4.65
CA SER A 206 0.35 -7.45 4.47
C SER A 206 0.88 -6.30 3.60
N ASN A 207 0.26 -5.13 3.67
CA ASN A 207 0.55 -3.94 2.86
C ASN A 207 0.51 -4.14 1.32
N GLY A 208 -0.09 -5.22 0.83
CA GLY A 208 -0.24 -5.48 -0.60
C GLY A 208 -1.59 -5.01 -1.15
N TRP A 209 -1.64 -4.68 -2.43
CA TRP A 209 -2.88 -4.45 -3.19
C TRP A 209 -3.33 -5.69 -3.97
N LYS A 210 -2.38 -6.49 -4.46
CA LYS A 210 -2.63 -7.66 -5.31
C LYS A 210 -1.49 -8.66 -5.28
N ILE A 211 -1.74 -9.90 -5.71
CA ILE A 211 -0.67 -10.88 -5.99
C ILE A 211 -0.65 -11.21 -7.48
N VAL A 212 0.55 -11.29 -8.07
CA VAL A 212 0.73 -11.63 -9.48
C VAL A 212 0.84 -13.14 -9.65
N LEU A 213 -0.03 -13.70 -10.50
CA LEU A 213 0.07 -15.08 -10.98
C LEU A 213 0.73 -15.14 -12.35
N ASP A 214 0.44 -14.21 -13.26
CA ASP A 214 1.04 -14.18 -14.59
C ASP A 214 1.21 -12.74 -15.10
N GLY A 215 2.42 -12.18 -14.89
CA GLY A 215 2.83 -10.86 -15.36
C GLY A 215 1.75 -9.79 -15.27
N GLU A 216 1.20 -9.42 -16.43
CA GLU A 216 0.17 -8.40 -16.55
C GLU A 216 -1.26 -8.95 -16.70
N LEU A 217 -1.44 -10.26 -16.86
CA LEU A 217 -2.71 -10.87 -17.28
C LEU A 217 -3.54 -11.42 -16.13
N VAL A 218 -2.91 -12.00 -15.10
CA VAL A 218 -3.63 -12.66 -14.01
C VAL A 218 -3.10 -12.23 -12.66
N ARG A 219 -3.99 -11.63 -11.89
CA ARG A 219 -3.73 -11.10 -10.55
C ARG A 219 -4.94 -11.31 -9.65
N VAL A 220 -4.71 -11.38 -8.35
CA VAL A 220 -5.77 -11.52 -7.35
C VAL A 220 -5.70 -10.37 -6.35
N ASN A 221 -6.86 -9.87 -5.92
CA ASN A 221 -6.93 -8.78 -4.95
C ASN A 221 -6.46 -9.23 -3.56
N THR A 222 -5.74 -8.38 -2.85
CA THR A 222 -5.40 -8.56 -1.42
C THR A 222 -6.03 -7.50 -0.53
N ASN A 223 -6.97 -6.75 -1.10
CA ASN A 223 -7.65 -5.62 -0.51
C ASN A 223 -9.16 -5.80 -0.57
N PHE A 224 -9.87 -5.20 0.38
CA PHE A 224 -11.32 -5.18 0.47
C PHE A 224 -11.82 -3.74 0.55
N GLY A 225 -12.90 -3.49 -0.18
CA GLY A 225 -13.66 -2.24 -0.16
C GLY A 225 -15.17 -2.53 -0.16
N GLY A 226 -15.98 -1.62 -0.70
CA GLY A 226 -17.43 -1.73 -0.76
C GLY A 226 -18.09 -1.08 0.45
N ALA A 227 -18.78 -1.87 1.27
CA ALA A 227 -19.33 -1.42 2.55
C ALA A 227 -18.73 -2.26 3.69
N VAL A 228 -18.59 -1.69 4.89
CA VAL A 228 -18.01 -2.39 6.06
C VAL A 228 -18.72 -3.73 6.34
N ASN A 229 -20.05 -3.76 6.17
CA ASN A 229 -20.88 -4.95 6.38
C ASN A 229 -21.10 -5.79 5.11
N ALA A 230 -20.49 -5.42 3.98
CA ALA A 230 -20.58 -6.13 2.71
C ALA A 230 -19.28 -5.90 1.93
N LEU A 231 -18.18 -6.46 2.46
CA LEU A 231 -16.86 -6.32 1.89
C LEU A 231 -16.78 -7.00 0.52
N VAL A 232 -16.09 -6.36 -0.42
CA VAL A 232 -15.86 -6.88 -1.77
C VAL A 232 -14.35 -6.90 -2.03
N PRO A 233 -13.75 -8.05 -2.41
CA PRO A 233 -12.37 -8.09 -2.89
C PRO A 233 -12.18 -7.13 -4.06
N GLY A 234 -11.19 -6.24 -3.98
CA GLY A 234 -10.97 -5.21 -5.00
C GLY A 234 -12.06 -4.12 -5.08
N GLY A 235 -13.03 -4.13 -4.16
CA GLY A 235 -14.15 -3.20 -4.14
C GLY A 235 -13.72 -1.74 -4.04
N GLY A 236 -14.63 -0.83 -4.42
CA GLY A 236 -14.42 0.62 -4.29
C GLY A 236 -14.17 1.06 -2.84
N ASN A 237 -13.71 2.30 -2.66
CA ASN A 237 -13.42 2.83 -1.34
C ASN A 237 -14.65 2.83 -0.42
N ILE A 238 -14.41 2.66 0.88
CA ILE A 238 -15.41 2.82 1.94
C ILE A 238 -15.32 4.26 2.47
N ALA A 239 -16.42 5.01 2.41
CA ALA A 239 -16.44 6.38 2.92
C ALA A 239 -16.60 6.39 4.45
N ASN A 240 -15.69 7.08 5.14
CA ASN A 240 -15.89 7.55 6.51
C ASN A 240 -16.45 8.98 6.48
N THR A 241 -17.61 9.19 7.10
CA THR A 241 -18.37 10.45 6.99
C THR A 241 -18.26 11.33 8.23
N GLU A 242 -17.57 10.87 9.27
CA GLU A 242 -17.41 11.60 10.53
C GLU A 242 -15.96 11.55 11.01
N ASN A 243 -15.46 12.67 11.54
CA ASN A 243 -14.23 12.63 12.30
C ASN A 243 -14.46 11.91 13.64
N GLY A 244 -13.53 11.07 14.05
CA GLY A 244 -13.64 10.36 15.31
C GLY A 244 -12.45 9.50 15.67
N ILE A 245 -12.50 8.99 16.88
CA ILE A 245 -11.67 7.90 17.36
C ILE A 245 -12.49 6.63 17.20
N TYR A 246 -11.89 5.58 16.62
CA TYR A 246 -12.57 4.35 16.24
C TYR A 246 -11.88 3.12 16.83
N THR A 247 -12.68 2.09 17.06
CA THR A 247 -12.22 0.70 17.09
C THR A 247 -12.50 0.08 15.74
N VAL A 248 -11.46 -0.47 15.12
CA VAL A 248 -11.52 -1.12 13.81
C VAL A 248 -11.18 -2.60 13.97
N LYS A 249 -11.99 -3.47 13.39
CA LYS A 249 -11.75 -4.92 13.36
C LYS A 249 -11.90 -5.47 11.94
N VAL A 250 -11.00 -6.37 11.58
CA VAL A 250 -11.19 -7.34 10.49
C VAL A 250 -11.23 -8.72 11.13
N MET A 251 -12.26 -9.50 10.83
CA MET A 251 -12.47 -10.82 11.42
C MET A 251 -12.51 -11.86 10.32
N TRP A 252 -12.02 -13.04 10.64
CA TRP A 252 -12.17 -14.24 9.82
C TRP A 252 -12.80 -15.34 10.64
N THR A 253 -13.79 -16.03 10.07
CA THR A 253 -14.20 -17.34 10.56
C THR A 253 -14.27 -18.32 9.40
N ILE A 254 -14.07 -19.59 9.69
CA ILE A 254 -14.18 -20.65 8.68
C ILE A 254 -15.57 -20.76 8.06
N GLU A 255 -16.60 -20.25 8.75
CA GLU A 255 -17.98 -20.25 8.27
C GLU A 255 -18.28 -19.04 7.36
N ASN A 256 -17.82 -17.85 7.74
CA ASN A 256 -18.27 -16.59 7.13
C ASN A 256 -17.20 -15.92 6.26
N GLY A 257 -15.97 -16.43 6.24
CA GLY A 257 -14.84 -15.76 5.61
C GLY A 257 -14.50 -14.43 6.28
N ILE A 258 -14.08 -13.44 5.48
CA ILE A 258 -13.64 -12.12 5.96
C ILE A 258 -14.83 -11.20 6.19
N THR A 259 -14.88 -10.56 7.37
CA THR A 259 -15.86 -9.55 7.76
C THR A 259 -15.16 -8.38 8.47
N ALA A 260 -15.84 -7.24 8.65
CA ALA A 260 -15.27 -6.10 9.37
C ALA A 260 -16.29 -5.39 10.27
N GLU A 261 -15.77 -4.72 11.29
CA GLU A 261 -16.49 -3.78 12.15
C GLU A 261 -15.68 -2.49 12.25
N VAL A 262 -16.35 -1.34 12.12
CA VAL A 262 -15.76 -0.01 12.34
C VAL A 262 -16.71 0.77 13.24
N THR A 263 -16.30 0.99 14.48
CA THR A 263 -17.16 1.57 15.52
C THR A 263 -16.52 2.84 16.06
N LYS A 264 -17.21 3.98 15.93
CA LYS A 264 -16.80 5.23 16.58
C LYS A 264 -16.88 5.09 18.09
N THR A 265 -15.77 5.32 18.78
CA THR A 265 -15.64 5.21 20.24
C THR A 265 -15.37 6.55 20.92
N GLY A 266 -15.06 7.60 20.16
CA GLY A 266 -14.87 8.95 20.68
C GLY A 266 -14.91 10.01 19.58
N ASP A 267 -14.96 11.27 20.00
CA ASP A 267 -14.86 12.41 19.10
C ASP A 267 -13.40 12.75 18.83
N TYR A 268 -13.13 13.19 17.59
CA TYR A 268 -11.85 13.75 17.20
C TYR A 268 -12.14 15.04 16.43
N THR A 269 -11.53 16.14 16.88
CA THR A 269 -11.54 17.41 16.14
C THR A 269 -10.16 17.56 15.51
N PRO A 270 -10.02 17.43 14.19
CA PRO A 270 -8.76 17.69 13.52
C PRO A 270 -8.30 19.12 13.81
N PRO A 271 -6.99 19.35 14.02
CA PRO A 271 -6.45 20.70 14.06
C PRO A 271 -6.79 21.44 12.76
N ALA A 272 -7.22 22.69 12.87
CA ALA A 272 -7.46 23.53 11.71
C ALA A 272 -6.18 24.32 11.38
N TYR A 273 -5.71 24.20 10.14
CA TYR A 273 -4.57 24.95 9.64
C TYR A 273 -5.03 26.04 8.65
N PRO A 274 -4.25 27.12 8.48
CA PRO A 274 -4.54 28.15 7.48
C PRO A 274 -4.61 27.57 6.07
N ASP A 275 -5.54 28.05 5.24
CA ASP A 275 -5.65 27.60 3.84
C ASP A 275 -4.39 27.91 3.03
N ALA A 276 -3.71 29.02 3.34
CA ALA A 276 -2.47 29.43 2.69
C ALA A 276 -1.55 30.18 3.66
N MET A 277 -0.25 29.95 3.48
CA MET A 277 0.84 30.66 4.16
C MET A 277 1.75 31.31 3.13
N TYR A 278 2.39 32.42 3.49
CA TYR A 278 3.24 33.21 2.60
C TYR A 278 4.54 33.61 3.31
N VAL A 279 5.64 33.66 2.56
CA VAL A 279 6.86 34.36 2.98
C VAL A 279 6.85 35.77 2.39
N THR A 280 7.08 36.78 3.22
CA THR A 280 7.09 38.19 2.79
C THR A 280 8.11 38.97 3.59
N GLY A 281 8.70 40.00 3.00
CA GLY A 281 9.65 40.87 3.68
C GLY A 281 10.75 41.38 2.78
N GLY A 282 11.53 42.33 3.30
CA GLY A 282 12.65 42.95 2.60
C GLY A 282 13.76 41.95 2.21
N ALA A 283 13.88 40.82 2.92
CA ALA A 283 14.82 39.76 2.54
C ALA A 283 14.41 39.00 1.28
N THR A 284 13.14 39.06 0.87
CA THR A 284 12.59 38.24 -0.21
C THR A 284 12.43 39.05 -1.49
N ALA A 285 12.36 38.37 -2.64
CA ALA A 285 12.00 39.01 -3.92
C ALA A 285 10.58 39.63 -3.92
N TYR A 286 9.74 39.28 -2.95
CA TYR A 286 8.34 39.71 -2.86
C TYR A 286 8.16 41.01 -2.08
N GLY A 287 9.20 41.46 -1.36
CA GLY A 287 9.14 42.64 -0.51
C GLY A 287 8.04 42.56 0.55
N TRP A 288 7.61 43.71 1.07
CA TRP A 288 6.52 43.84 2.05
C TRP A 288 5.12 43.90 1.42
N ALA A 289 4.92 43.29 0.25
CA ALA A 289 3.59 43.12 -0.32
C ALA A 289 2.69 42.35 0.66
N THR A 290 1.38 42.64 0.65
CA THR A 290 0.43 41.92 1.50
C THR A 290 0.50 40.42 1.19
N PRO A 291 0.61 39.53 2.18
CA PRO A 291 0.46 38.09 1.98
C PRO A 291 -0.79 37.78 1.14
N GLY A 292 -0.63 37.07 0.03
CA GLY A 292 -1.70 36.81 -0.94
C GLY A 292 -1.68 37.68 -2.19
N ASP A 293 -1.06 38.88 -2.18
CA ASP A 293 -1.00 39.76 -3.36
C ASP A 293 -0.03 39.22 -4.43
N SER A 294 0.99 38.47 -4.00
CA SER A 294 1.95 37.80 -4.89
C SER A 294 1.76 36.30 -4.81
N ALA A 295 1.32 35.69 -5.92
CA ALA A 295 1.26 34.23 -6.04
C ALA A 295 2.65 33.59 -5.84
N ASN A 296 3.73 34.30 -6.16
CA ASN A 296 5.08 33.79 -5.97
C ASN A 296 5.51 33.72 -4.51
N ALA A 297 4.87 34.46 -3.61
CA ALA A 297 5.19 34.45 -2.18
C ALA A 297 4.62 33.23 -1.42
N ILE A 298 3.72 32.47 -2.04
CA ILE A 298 3.00 31.37 -1.38
C ILE A 298 3.97 30.26 -0.96
N MET A 299 3.74 29.72 0.25
CA MET A 299 4.30 28.47 0.73
C MET A 299 3.38 27.32 0.35
N HIS A 300 3.98 26.23 -0.08
CA HIS A 300 3.29 25.06 -0.62
C HIS A 300 2.92 24.10 0.50
N LYS A 301 1.74 23.50 0.37
CA LYS A 301 1.34 22.41 1.24
C LYS A 301 2.05 21.12 0.82
N CYS A 302 2.07 20.16 1.71
CA CYS A 302 2.60 18.84 1.42
C CYS A 302 1.50 17.88 0.92
N ALA A 303 1.84 17.00 -0.01
CA ALA A 303 0.99 15.87 -0.38
C ALA A 303 1.00 14.81 0.73
N GLY A 304 -0.03 13.96 0.78
CA GLY A 304 -0.07 12.81 1.69
C GLY A 304 -1.19 12.85 2.73
N GLY A 305 -1.96 13.93 2.79
CA GLY A 305 -3.14 14.07 3.65
C GLY A 305 -2.78 14.37 5.10
N VAL A 306 -3.53 13.78 6.03
CA VAL A 306 -3.43 13.96 7.49
C VAL A 306 -2.00 14.00 8.07
N PRO A 307 -1.03 13.12 7.70
CA PRO A 307 0.29 13.15 8.33
C PRO A 307 1.11 14.39 7.95
N THR A 308 0.71 15.07 6.88
CA THR A 308 1.37 16.26 6.33
C THR A 308 0.55 17.54 6.48
N GLU A 309 -0.70 17.46 6.95
CA GLU A 309 -1.52 18.63 7.25
C GLU A 309 -0.82 19.53 8.28
N GLY A 310 -0.82 20.83 8.05
CA GLY A 310 -0.13 21.81 8.88
C GLY A 310 1.37 21.99 8.58
N LEU A 311 1.92 21.21 7.63
CA LEU A 311 3.23 21.49 7.04
C LEU A 311 3.09 22.39 5.81
N PHE A 312 3.91 23.45 5.78
CA PHE A 312 4.09 24.30 4.63
C PHE A 312 5.57 24.42 4.32
N TRP A 313 5.93 24.52 3.04
CA TRP A 313 7.32 24.67 2.63
C TRP A 313 7.50 25.64 1.48
N LYS A 314 8.67 26.24 1.38
CA LYS A 314 9.03 27.10 0.26
C LYS A 314 10.53 27.13 0.06
N ILE A 315 10.97 27.11 -1.19
CA ILE A 315 12.32 27.52 -1.55
C ILE A 315 12.26 28.96 -2.04
N CYS A 316 13.16 29.83 -1.57
CA CYS A 316 13.34 31.18 -2.10
C CYS A 316 14.72 31.73 -1.72
N HIS A 317 15.15 32.79 -2.40
CA HIS A 317 16.33 33.53 -1.98
C HIS A 317 15.98 34.44 -0.79
N LEU A 318 16.84 34.43 0.24
CA LEU A 318 16.81 35.42 1.32
C LEU A 318 18.06 36.28 1.25
N GLU A 319 17.90 37.60 1.33
CA GLU A 319 19.01 38.54 1.45
C GLU A 319 19.46 38.68 2.91
N ALA A 320 20.78 38.74 3.13
CA ALA A 320 21.38 38.86 4.43
C ALA A 320 20.92 40.10 5.20
N ASN A 321 20.63 39.92 6.49
CA ASN A 321 20.33 40.99 7.46
C ASN A 321 19.14 41.88 7.07
N LEU A 322 18.20 41.36 6.29
CA LEU A 322 16.91 41.99 6.02
C LEU A 322 15.78 41.18 6.68
N GLY A 323 14.75 41.88 7.14
CA GLY A 323 13.62 41.29 7.82
C GLY A 323 12.64 40.58 6.87
N PHE A 324 12.06 39.46 7.34
CA PHE A 324 10.92 38.78 6.73
C PHE A 324 10.01 38.12 7.78
N LYS A 325 8.80 37.77 7.33
CA LYS A 325 7.75 37.11 8.11
C LYS A 325 7.14 35.93 7.36
N LEU A 326 6.55 35.02 8.12
CA LEU A 326 5.62 34.01 7.62
C LEU A 326 4.22 34.41 8.06
N ALA A 327 3.27 34.54 7.13
CA ALA A 327 1.93 35.00 7.46
C ALA A 327 0.85 34.29 6.65
N ALA A 328 -0.34 34.14 7.23
CA ALA A 328 -1.54 33.85 6.45
C ALA A 328 -1.92 35.05 5.57
N ALA A 329 -2.80 34.83 4.59
CA ALA A 329 -3.25 35.87 3.66
C ALA A 329 -3.74 37.13 4.38
N GLY A 330 -3.49 38.31 3.81
CA GLY A 330 -3.98 39.58 4.36
C GLY A 330 -3.37 39.97 5.71
N TRP A 331 -2.17 39.46 6.06
CA TRP A 331 -1.58 39.58 7.40
C TRP A 331 -2.40 38.92 8.52
N GLY A 332 -3.23 37.93 8.17
CA GLY A 332 -4.00 37.12 9.12
C GLY A 332 -3.12 36.19 9.96
N GLU A 333 -3.75 35.52 10.93
CA GLU A 333 -3.05 34.56 11.78
C GLU A 333 -2.86 33.20 11.08
N PRO A 334 -1.70 32.54 11.28
CA PRO A 334 -0.56 33.01 12.05
C PRO A 334 0.20 34.12 11.32
N ASN A 335 0.58 35.19 12.04
CA ASN A 335 1.43 36.28 11.54
C ASN A 335 2.74 36.32 12.34
N MET A 336 3.80 35.78 11.77
CA MET A 336 4.99 35.37 12.50
C MET A 336 6.22 36.20 12.09
N GLY A 337 6.69 37.04 13.02
CA GLY A 337 8.10 37.44 13.11
C GLY A 337 8.87 36.47 14.02
N HIS A 338 10.08 36.86 14.44
CA HIS A 338 10.96 35.97 15.20
C HIS A 338 10.34 35.52 16.54
N ALA A 339 9.74 36.45 17.29
CA ALA A 339 9.20 36.16 18.62
C ALA A 339 7.95 35.27 18.64
N GLN A 340 7.28 35.10 17.49
CA GLN A 340 6.09 34.25 17.38
C GLN A 340 6.43 32.80 17.02
N VAL A 341 7.68 32.52 16.62
CA VAL A 341 8.17 31.16 16.40
C VAL A 341 8.41 30.51 17.77
N THR A 342 7.81 29.35 17.99
CA THR A 342 7.97 28.63 19.27
C THR A 342 9.25 27.81 19.31
N GLU A 343 9.75 27.37 18.15
CA GLU A 343 10.96 26.57 18.03
C GLU A 343 11.59 26.77 16.64
N PHE A 344 12.89 27.04 16.60
CA PHE A 344 13.67 26.99 15.36
C PHE A 344 14.38 25.63 15.26
N ASP A 345 14.51 25.10 14.03
CA ASP A 345 15.24 23.86 13.78
C ASP A 345 16.72 23.99 14.21
N PRO A 346 17.21 23.12 15.12
CA PRO A 346 18.62 23.14 15.52
C PRO A 346 19.60 22.77 14.39
N ASN A 347 19.12 22.14 13.31
CA ASN A 347 19.93 21.85 12.12
C ASN A 347 19.81 22.95 11.05
N GLY A 348 19.00 23.98 11.30
CA GLY A 348 18.85 25.15 10.45
C GLY A 348 19.98 26.14 10.59
N VAL A 349 19.97 27.16 9.74
CA VAL A 349 20.78 28.36 9.95
C VAL A 349 20.28 29.14 11.17
N GLU A 350 21.17 29.92 11.77
CA GLU A 350 20.78 30.85 12.84
C GLU A 350 19.80 31.90 12.28
N VAL A 351 18.64 32.01 12.93
CA VAL A 351 17.63 33.03 12.65
C VAL A 351 17.60 33.99 13.84
N THR A 352 17.69 35.29 13.56
CA THR A 352 17.64 36.33 14.60
C THR A 352 16.51 37.31 14.34
N ALA A 353 16.21 38.15 15.32
CA ALA A 353 15.28 39.26 15.16
C ALA A 353 15.98 40.50 14.57
N ASP A 354 15.39 41.13 13.57
CA ASP A 354 15.76 42.49 13.18
C ASP A 354 15.22 43.52 14.20
N ASN A 355 15.45 44.82 13.94
CA ASN A 355 15.00 45.90 14.85
C ASN A 355 13.48 45.98 15.02
N ASP A 356 12.71 45.44 14.07
CA ASP A 356 11.25 45.45 14.06
C ASP A 356 10.67 44.10 14.54
N GLY A 357 11.53 43.16 14.96
CA GLY A 357 11.14 41.83 15.44
C GLY A 357 10.85 40.83 14.32
N ASN A 358 11.17 41.14 13.06
CA ASN A 358 11.07 40.21 11.93
C ASN A 358 12.21 39.19 11.98
N MET A 359 12.04 38.06 11.32
CA MET A 359 13.12 37.09 11.15
C MET A 359 14.16 37.65 10.16
N GLN A 360 15.44 37.38 10.40
CA GLN A 360 16.51 37.64 9.44
C GLN A 360 17.56 36.53 9.49
N VAL A 361 18.26 36.33 8.38
CA VAL A 361 19.39 35.40 8.24
C VAL A 361 20.68 36.18 8.00
N ALA A 362 21.81 35.67 8.48
CA ALA A 362 23.10 36.38 8.39
C ALA A 362 23.75 36.36 7.00
N GLN A 363 23.37 35.38 6.15
CA GLN A 363 23.97 35.17 4.83
C GLN A 363 22.90 35.15 3.76
N SER A 364 23.21 35.74 2.60
CA SER A 364 22.33 35.67 1.43
C SER A 364 22.42 34.30 0.79
N GLY A 365 21.29 33.72 0.39
CA GLY A 365 21.29 32.44 -0.31
C GLY A 365 19.90 31.88 -0.59
N MET A 366 19.87 30.79 -1.36
CA MET A 366 18.68 29.98 -1.59
C MET A 366 18.43 29.06 -0.40
N TYR A 367 17.33 29.31 0.31
CA TYR A 367 16.94 28.52 1.47
C TYR A 367 15.66 27.75 1.21
N MET A 368 15.57 26.56 1.80
CA MET A 368 14.32 25.87 2.04
C MET A 368 13.79 26.29 3.43
N ILE A 369 12.60 26.86 3.43
CA ILE A 369 11.86 27.26 4.63
C ILE A 369 10.75 26.23 4.83
N VAL A 370 10.68 25.62 6.01
CA VAL A 370 9.59 24.71 6.40
C VAL A 370 8.91 25.25 7.64
N LEU A 371 7.60 25.42 7.58
CA LEU A 371 6.74 25.78 8.69
C LEU A 371 5.94 24.55 9.12
N ASP A 372 6.04 24.21 10.40
CA ASP A 372 5.26 23.14 11.02
C ASP A 372 4.33 23.73 12.08
N LEU A 373 3.04 23.70 11.78
CA LEU A 373 1.96 24.17 12.67
C LEU A 373 1.35 23.03 13.50
N ARG A 374 1.84 21.80 13.36
CA ARG A 374 1.26 20.63 14.03
C ARG A 374 1.49 20.69 15.54
N ASN A 375 0.63 19.97 16.28
CA ASN A 375 0.70 19.85 17.73
C ASN A 375 0.68 21.22 18.46
N ASP A 376 -0.07 22.18 17.93
CA ASP A 376 -0.18 23.56 18.44
C ASP A 376 1.18 24.30 18.56
N ALA A 377 2.19 23.84 17.82
CA ALA A 377 3.50 24.47 17.75
C ALA A 377 3.59 25.40 16.52
N LYS A 378 4.55 26.32 16.53
CA LYS A 378 4.91 27.18 15.40
C LYS A 378 6.40 26.99 15.14
N LYS A 379 6.76 25.85 14.56
CA LYS A 379 8.16 25.51 14.34
C LYS A 379 8.61 25.97 12.96
N VAL A 380 9.80 26.54 12.87
CA VAL A 380 10.36 27.01 11.59
C VAL A 380 11.74 26.39 11.40
N SER A 381 11.94 25.74 10.25
CA SER A 381 13.27 25.38 9.76
C SER A 381 13.65 26.26 8.58
N ILE A 382 14.91 26.70 8.56
CA ILE A 382 15.52 27.38 7.42
C ILE A 382 16.86 26.70 7.18
N GLN A 383 16.96 25.94 6.09
CA GLN A 383 18.17 25.22 5.69
C GLN A 383 18.56 25.62 4.26
N GLU A 384 19.81 25.41 3.87
CA GLU A 384 20.19 25.55 2.45
C GLU A 384 19.27 24.69 1.57
N ALA A 385 18.83 25.23 0.44
CA ALA A 385 17.88 24.55 -0.43
C ALA A 385 18.45 23.22 -0.95
N ALA A 386 17.67 22.14 -0.83
CA ALA A 386 18.01 20.83 -1.35
C ALA A 386 16.89 20.30 -2.26
N VAL A 387 17.21 20.03 -3.53
CA VAL A 387 16.31 19.43 -4.50
C VAL A 387 17.00 18.22 -5.12
N TYR A 388 16.25 17.15 -5.34
CA TYR A 388 16.75 15.90 -5.92
C TYR A 388 15.88 15.46 -7.09
N GLY A 389 16.53 14.89 -8.10
CA GLY A 389 15.87 14.09 -9.14
C GLY A 389 15.66 12.65 -8.68
N ILE A 390 14.58 12.03 -9.16
CA ILE A 390 14.23 10.63 -8.86
C ILE A 390 13.48 10.01 -10.04
N GLY A 391 13.39 8.68 -10.07
CA GLY A 391 12.76 7.91 -11.13
C GLY A 391 13.72 7.58 -12.28
N ASP A 392 13.16 6.98 -13.33
CA ASP A 392 13.94 6.36 -14.40
C ASP A 392 14.87 7.35 -15.13
N ALA A 393 14.42 8.60 -15.31
CA ALA A 393 15.22 9.67 -15.92
C ALA A 393 16.50 10.03 -15.12
N PHE A 394 16.50 9.70 -13.82
CA PHE A 394 17.60 9.88 -12.88
C PHE A 394 18.21 8.54 -12.42
N GLY A 395 17.89 7.44 -13.11
CA GLY A 395 18.53 6.13 -12.91
C GLY A 395 17.94 5.26 -11.79
N GLY A 396 16.79 5.61 -11.21
CA GLY A 396 16.11 4.75 -10.24
C GLY A 396 15.23 5.49 -9.23
N TRP A 397 14.60 4.73 -8.35
CA TRP A 397 13.57 5.21 -7.40
C TRP A 397 14.06 5.37 -5.96
N ASP A 398 15.38 5.34 -5.75
CA ASP A 398 15.98 5.62 -4.44
C ASP A 398 15.97 7.12 -4.16
N ALA A 399 15.42 7.52 -3.01
CA ALA A 399 15.42 8.92 -2.57
C ALA A 399 16.79 9.33 -2.00
N GLY A 400 17.14 10.61 -2.16
CA GLY A 400 18.32 11.21 -1.53
C GLY A 400 19.65 10.86 -2.20
N VAL A 401 19.62 10.30 -3.41
CA VAL A 401 20.83 9.94 -4.16
C VAL A 401 21.67 11.18 -4.43
N ALA A 402 22.88 11.23 -3.86
CA ALA A 402 23.75 12.39 -3.92
C ALA A 402 24.09 12.82 -5.37
N ALA A 403 24.23 11.86 -6.29
CA ALA A 403 24.46 12.14 -7.71
C ALA A 403 23.29 12.84 -8.41
N ASN A 404 22.09 12.77 -7.83
CA ASN A 404 20.86 13.36 -8.36
C ASN A 404 20.52 14.71 -7.70
N LYS A 405 21.36 15.21 -6.79
CA LYS A 405 21.15 16.49 -6.10
C LYS A 405 21.38 17.65 -7.05
N PHE A 406 20.46 18.61 -7.06
CA PHE A 406 20.58 19.83 -7.83
C PHE A 406 21.63 20.75 -7.20
N THR A 407 22.41 21.42 -8.05
CA THR A 407 23.42 22.39 -7.63
C THR A 407 22.76 23.75 -7.40
N VAL A 408 22.99 24.34 -6.22
CA VAL A 408 22.54 25.69 -5.87
C VAL A 408 23.51 26.72 -6.44
N ASN A 409 22.98 27.73 -7.11
CA ASN A 409 23.71 28.93 -7.53
C ASN A 409 23.04 30.16 -6.90
N ASN A 410 23.67 30.69 -5.85
CA ASN A 410 23.14 31.85 -5.12
C ASN A 410 23.27 33.17 -5.90
N THR A 411 24.20 33.27 -6.84
CA THR A 411 24.37 34.48 -7.67
C THR A 411 23.22 34.61 -8.66
N ASP A 412 22.92 33.54 -9.38
CA ASP A 412 21.84 33.51 -10.38
C ASP A 412 20.48 33.17 -9.76
N LYS A 413 20.46 32.82 -8.47
CA LYS A 413 19.28 32.41 -7.69
C LYS A 413 18.55 31.21 -8.32
N THR A 414 19.34 30.22 -8.74
CA THR A 414 18.86 29.01 -9.42
C THR A 414 19.25 27.72 -8.72
N LEU A 415 18.46 26.69 -8.93
CA LEU A 415 18.88 25.30 -8.73
C LEU A 415 18.94 24.58 -10.07
N VAL A 416 20.05 23.88 -10.34
CA VAL A 416 20.32 23.23 -11.64
C VAL A 416 20.54 21.74 -11.44
N SER A 417 19.80 20.90 -12.15
CA SER A 417 19.93 19.44 -12.06
C SER A 417 21.27 18.95 -12.64
N PRO A 418 21.74 17.76 -12.24
CA PRO A 418 22.63 17.00 -13.11
C PRO A 418 21.94 16.67 -14.44
N ALA A 419 22.72 16.31 -15.45
CA ALA A 419 22.17 15.83 -16.71
C ALA A 419 21.39 14.52 -16.50
N LEU A 420 20.22 14.39 -17.13
CA LEU A 420 19.42 13.17 -17.08
C LEU A 420 20.25 11.98 -17.59
N THR A 421 20.21 10.86 -16.87
CA THR A 421 21.03 9.69 -17.14
C THR A 421 20.41 8.76 -18.18
N ALA A 422 19.09 8.83 -18.36
CA ALA A 422 18.31 8.04 -19.30
C ALA A 422 17.10 8.81 -19.82
N ASP A 423 16.46 8.27 -20.86
CA ASP A 423 15.12 8.69 -21.26
C ASP A 423 14.11 8.18 -20.23
N GLY A 424 13.13 8.99 -19.89
CA GLY A 424 12.13 8.63 -18.88
C GLY A 424 11.32 9.83 -18.41
N ASN A 425 10.35 9.59 -17.54
CA ASN A 425 9.57 10.70 -16.97
C ASN A 425 10.37 11.37 -15.85
N ILE A 426 10.51 12.69 -15.93
CA ILE A 426 11.19 13.51 -14.94
C ILE A 426 10.31 13.56 -13.68
N ARG A 427 10.91 13.25 -12.53
CA ARG A 427 10.35 13.49 -11.19
C ARG A 427 11.41 14.21 -10.35
N MET A 428 10.99 15.15 -9.53
CA MET A 428 11.88 15.88 -8.63
C MET A 428 11.14 16.40 -7.41
N TYR A 429 11.88 16.63 -6.32
CA TYR A 429 11.28 17.03 -5.05
C TYR A 429 12.23 17.87 -4.22
N ALA A 430 11.65 18.69 -3.33
CA ALA A 430 12.38 19.40 -2.30
C ALA A 430 12.59 18.50 -1.09
N ALA A 431 13.81 18.40 -0.59
CA ALA A 431 14.18 17.48 0.48
C ALA A 431 14.35 18.21 1.81
N HIS A 432 13.64 17.74 2.83
CA HIS A 432 13.78 18.23 4.21
C HIS A 432 13.36 17.15 5.21
N SER A 433 14.05 17.02 6.33
CA SER A 433 13.83 15.93 7.30
C SER A 433 12.48 16.01 8.03
N TRP A 434 11.83 17.17 8.04
CA TRP A 434 10.48 17.34 8.61
C TRP A 434 9.36 16.95 7.64
N ILE A 435 9.69 16.73 6.36
CA ILE A 435 8.74 16.28 5.34
C ILE A 435 8.86 14.75 5.26
N PRO A 436 7.79 13.98 5.55
CA PRO A 436 7.90 12.54 5.81
C PRO A 436 8.46 11.71 4.65
N ASP A 437 8.08 12.03 3.42
CA ASP A 437 8.47 11.29 2.24
C ASP A 437 8.71 12.23 1.04
N TRP A 438 9.53 11.77 0.10
CA TRP A 438 10.01 12.59 -1.02
C TRP A 438 8.86 13.16 -1.88
N TRP A 439 7.83 12.36 -2.11
CA TRP A 439 6.68 12.74 -2.94
C TRP A 439 5.73 13.73 -2.24
N ASN A 440 5.89 13.98 -0.93
CA ASN A 440 5.10 14.97 -0.21
C ASN A 440 5.45 16.41 -0.64
N ALA A 441 6.68 16.66 -1.11
CA ALA A 441 7.14 17.96 -1.61
C ALA A 441 7.62 17.88 -3.07
N GLU A 442 6.92 17.06 -3.86
CA GLU A 442 7.17 16.93 -5.30
C GLU A 442 6.60 18.11 -6.10
N PHE A 443 7.28 18.42 -7.20
CA PHE A 443 6.85 19.39 -8.19
C PHE A 443 7.46 19.04 -9.56
N ASN A 444 6.96 19.69 -10.62
CA ASN A 444 7.52 19.55 -11.96
C ASN A 444 7.45 20.86 -12.75
N VAL A 445 8.04 20.89 -13.94
CA VAL A 445 7.99 22.05 -14.84
C VAL A 445 6.99 21.81 -15.97
N TYR A 446 5.96 22.65 -16.05
CA TYR A 446 4.97 22.65 -17.13
C TYR A 446 4.91 24.03 -17.77
N ASN A 447 5.06 24.09 -19.10
CA ASN A 447 4.98 25.34 -19.86
C ASN A 447 5.88 26.46 -19.31
N GLY A 448 7.05 26.11 -18.77
CA GLY A 448 7.99 27.07 -18.19
C GLY A 448 7.72 27.47 -16.74
N LEU A 449 6.68 26.93 -16.11
CA LEU A 449 6.30 27.20 -14.73
C LEU A 449 6.59 25.99 -13.83
N ILE A 450 6.96 26.25 -12.57
CA ILE A 450 7.05 25.22 -11.54
C ILE A 450 5.65 25.01 -10.98
N GLU A 451 5.11 23.79 -11.15
CA GLU A 451 3.83 23.38 -10.59
C GLU A 451 4.07 22.38 -9.47
N TYR A 452 3.51 22.68 -8.29
CA TYR A 452 3.69 21.89 -7.08
C TYR A 452 2.56 20.90 -6.91
N ARG A 453 2.86 19.67 -6.48
CA ARG A 453 1.85 18.65 -6.20
C ARG A 453 0.83 19.11 -5.16
N ASN A 454 1.28 19.83 -4.13
CA ASN A 454 0.47 20.24 -2.98
C ASN A 454 -0.33 19.05 -2.43
N GLU A 455 -1.58 19.24 -2.01
CA GLU A 455 -2.47 18.18 -1.53
C GLU A 455 -3.00 17.25 -2.66
N GLY A 456 -2.51 17.42 -3.90
CA GLY A 456 -2.97 16.70 -5.08
C GLY A 456 -2.44 15.26 -5.23
N GLY A 457 -3.04 14.54 -6.17
CA GLY A 457 -2.56 13.25 -6.66
C GLY A 457 -1.31 13.37 -7.53
N ASP A 458 -0.95 12.28 -8.21
CA ASP A 458 0.21 12.29 -9.12
C ASP A 458 0.05 13.33 -10.24
N GLN A 459 1.12 14.07 -10.50
CA GLN A 459 1.14 15.07 -11.57
C GLN A 459 1.29 14.40 -12.95
N ALA A 460 0.89 15.11 -14.01
CA ALA A 460 1.03 14.61 -15.38
C ALA A 460 2.52 14.32 -15.72
N ALA A 461 2.78 13.22 -16.40
CA ALA A 461 4.15 12.82 -16.76
C ALA A 461 4.84 13.89 -17.64
N VAL A 462 6.08 14.23 -17.29
CA VAL A 462 6.96 15.12 -18.08
C VAL A 462 8.08 14.28 -18.69
N PRO A 463 8.05 13.99 -20.01
CA PRO A 463 9.08 13.17 -20.64
C PRO A 463 10.41 13.94 -20.73
N GLY A 464 11.48 13.30 -20.27
CA GLY A 464 12.86 13.75 -20.39
C GLY A 464 13.67 12.82 -21.30
N THR A 465 14.70 13.39 -21.91
CA THR A 465 15.69 12.70 -22.74
C THR A 465 17.06 12.80 -22.09
N ALA A 466 17.83 11.72 -22.16
CA ALA A 466 19.20 11.67 -21.65
C ALA A 466 20.02 12.90 -22.10
N GLY A 467 20.77 13.47 -21.15
CA GLY A 467 21.59 14.66 -21.35
C GLY A 467 20.87 16.00 -21.12
N GLN A 468 19.54 16.04 -21.00
CA GLN A 468 18.86 17.29 -20.61
C GLN A 468 19.19 17.70 -19.18
N VAL A 469 19.10 18.99 -18.91
CA VAL A 469 19.30 19.64 -17.61
C VAL A 469 18.06 20.47 -17.30
N ILE A 470 17.65 20.44 -16.03
CA ILE A 470 16.56 21.25 -15.50
C ILE A 470 17.17 22.45 -14.76
N THR A 471 16.66 23.65 -15.03
CA THR A 471 17.00 24.89 -14.31
C THR A 471 15.74 25.45 -13.67
N LEU A 472 15.82 25.75 -12.37
CA LEU A 472 14.69 26.17 -11.54
C LEU A 472 14.95 27.56 -10.94
N HIS A 473 13.97 28.45 -11.06
CA HIS A 473 13.92 29.75 -10.41
C HIS A 473 12.73 29.80 -9.46
N PHE A 474 12.99 29.58 -8.17
CA PHE A 474 11.93 29.49 -7.17
C PHE A 474 11.32 30.85 -6.79
N ASP A 475 12.07 31.96 -6.92
CA ASP A 475 11.54 33.30 -6.64
C ASP A 475 10.46 33.73 -7.64
N SER A 476 10.49 33.19 -8.86
CA SER A 476 9.50 33.46 -9.90
C SER A 476 8.60 32.27 -10.20
N ASN A 477 8.80 31.13 -9.53
CA ASN A 477 8.19 29.83 -9.83
C ASN A 477 8.26 29.46 -11.33
N THR A 478 9.43 29.67 -11.95
CA THR A 478 9.67 29.34 -13.36
C THR A 478 10.76 28.29 -13.49
N GLY A 479 10.73 27.50 -14.55
CA GLY A 479 11.77 26.52 -14.83
C GLY A 479 11.90 26.18 -16.31
N SER A 480 12.99 25.54 -16.69
CA SER A 480 13.24 25.09 -18.05
C SER A 480 13.92 23.74 -18.09
N ILE A 481 13.66 22.97 -19.15
CA ILE A 481 14.28 21.67 -19.43
C ILE A 481 14.93 21.78 -20.82
N ALA A 482 16.26 21.73 -20.88
CA ALA A 482 17.04 21.94 -22.11
C ALA A 482 18.29 21.07 -22.14
N LYS A 483 18.90 20.89 -23.32
CA LYS A 483 20.21 20.21 -23.45
C LYS A 483 21.36 21.19 -23.31
#